data_AF-A0AAD2AAJ6-F1
#
_entry.id   AF-A0AAD2AAJ6-F1
#
_cell.length_a   1.000
_cell.length_b   1.000
_cell.length_c   1.000
_cell.angle_alpha   90.00
_cell.angle_beta   90.00
_cell.angle_gamma   90.00
#
_symmetry.space_group_name_H-M   'P 1'
#
loop_
_entity.id
_entity.type
_entity.pdbx_description
1 polymer ?
#
loop_
_entity_poly.entity_id
_entity_poly.type
_entity_poly.pdbx_seq_one_letter_code
_entity_poly.pdbx_strand_id
1 'polypeptide(L)'
;MVDELTGERVKLECVNWAGHLEPIFVEGLDKRPLGQIARNVSTMGFNCVRLTWATYMVTRHANLTVTQSFRDLGLEDAMAGIAKNNPDLVNLTVVNAQNSVIEELGLCGIMVVLDNHVSQPIWCCSDEDGNGFFKDKFFLPP
;
A
#
# COMPACT_ATOMS: atom_id res chain seq x y z
N MET A 1 -13.97 -16.91 1.86
CA MET A 1 -14.82 -16.23 0.88
C MET A 1 -15.45 -17.27 -0.02
N VAL A 2 -16.46 -16.89 -0.81
CA VAL A 2 -17.04 -17.74 -1.84
C VAL A 2 -16.85 -17.01 -3.17
N ASP A 3 -16.31 -17.70 -4.16
CA ASP A 3 -16.22 -17.17 -5.51
C ASP A 3 -17.63 -17.10 -6.11
N GLU A 4 -18.04 -15.92 -6.56
CA GLU A 4 -19.42 -15.67 -6.99
C GLU A 4 -19.79 -16.46 -8.26
N LEU A 5 -18.84 -16.67 -9.17
CA LEU A 5 -19.09 -17.31 -10.45
C LEU A 5 -19.19 -18.83 -10.32
N THR A 6 -18.34 -19.42 -9.49
CA THR A 6 -18.20 -20.87 -9.32
C THR A 6 -18.96 -21.40 -8.11
N GLY A 7 -19.27 -20.55 -7.12
CA GLY A 7 -19.81 -20.95 -5.83
C GLY A 7 -18.80 -21.67 -4.93
N GLU A 8 -17.53 -21.76 -5.33
CA GLU A 8 -16.52 -22.49 -4.58
C GLU A 8 -15.99 -21.70 -3.39
N ARG A 9 -15.64 -22.42 -2.31
CA ARG A 9 -15.03 -21.81 -1.13
C ARG A 9 -13.58 -21.44 -1.43
N VAL A 10 -13.28 -20.15 -1.31
CA VAL A 10 -11.93 -19.60 -1.39
C VAL A 10 -11.33 -19.43 0.00
N LYS A 11 -10.15 -20.05 0.22
CA LYS A 11 -9.28 -19.81 1.37
C LYS A 11 -8.23 -18.76 1.01
N LEU A 12 -8.03 -17.81 1.92
CA LEU A 12 -7.03 -16.77 1.75
C LEU A 12 -5.69 -17.19 2.36
N GLU A 13 -4.67 -17.25 1.52
CA GLU A 13 -3.28 -17.47 1.90
C GLU A 13 -2.54 -16.18 1.53
N CYS A 14 -2.49 -15.24 2.48
CA CYS A 14 -2.02 -13.88 2.22
C CYS A 14 -0.63 -13.61 2.77
N VAL A 15 0.06 -12.68 2.12
CA VAL A 15 1.13 -11.88 2.72
C VAL A 15 0.63 -10.50 3.14
N ASN A 16 1.31 -9.87 4.09
CA ASN A 16 1.10 -8.45 4.40
C ASN A 16 2.07 -7.61 3.58
N TRP A 17 1.59 -6.51 2.99
CA TRP A 17 2.44 -5.53 2.32
C TRP A 17 2.16 -4.12 2.86
N ALA A 18 3.20 -3.49 3.40
CA ALA A 18 3.10 -2.20 4.07
C ALA A 18 3.01 -1.05 3.05
N GLY A 19 2.03 -0.15 3.24
CA GLY A 19 1.87 1.09 2.47
C GLY A 19 1.29 2.25 3.29
N HIS A 20 1.19 2.08 4.61
CA HIS A 20 0.58 3.05 5.54
C HIS A 20 1.61 3.93 6.30
N LEU A 21 2.90 3.69 6.10
CA LEU A 21 3.97 4.41 6.80
C LEU A 21 4.12 5.85 6.30
N GLU A 22 5.05 6.60 6.89
CA GLU A 22 5.27 8.03 6.62
C GLU A 22 5.38 8.41 5.13
N PRO A 23 6.03 7.61 4.24
CA PRO A 23 6.06 7.90 2.81
C PRO A 23 4.73 7.70 2.08
N ILE A 24 3.72 7.11 2.74
CA ILE A 24 2.38 6.81 2.19
C ILE A 24 2.53 6.07 0.84
N PHE A 25 3.48 5.15 0.79
CA PHE A 25 3.88 4.46 -0.42
C PHE A 25 4.26 3.03 -0.09
N VAL A 26 4.03 2.11 -1.03
CA VAL A 26 4.20 0.68 -0.81
C VAL A 26 5.69 0.32 -0.72
N GLU A 27 6.06 -0.37 0.36
CA GLU A 27 7.45 -0.65 0.71
C GLU A 27 8.17 -1.57 -0.27
N GLY A 28 9.49 -1.38 -0.42
CA GLY A 28 10.38 -2.23 -1.23
C GLY A 28 10.39 -1.94 -2.73
N LEU A 29 9.56 -1.02 -3.22
CA LEU A 29 9.56 -0.55 -4.61
C LEU A 29 10.80 0.29 -4.98
N ASP A 30 11.58 0.74 -3.98
CA ASP A 30 12.92 1.28 -4.19
C ASP A 30 13.95 0.19 -4.52
N LYS A 31 13.68 -1.07 -4.16
CA LYS A 31 14.60 -2.21 -4.35
C LYS A 31 14.29 -3.07 -5.56
N ARG A 32 13.00 -3.24 -5.92
CA ARG A 32 12.56 -4.15 -6.99
C ARG A 32 11.41 -3.57 -7.82
N PRO A 33 11.30 -3.93 -9.11
CA PRO A 33 10.13 -3.62 -9.91
C PRO A 33 8.84 -4.20 -9.30
N LEU A 34 7.75 -3.44 -9.34
CA LEU A 34 6.42 -3.79 -8.83
C LEU A 34 5.97 -5.16 -9.37
N GLY A 35 6.01 -5.33 -10.69
CA GLY A 35 5.62 -6.60 -11.31
C GLY A 35 6.51 -7.79 -10.92
N GLN A 36 7.77 -7.56 -10.55
CA GLN A 36 8.62 -8.62 -10.03
C GLN A 36 8.17 -9.05 -8.62
N ILE A 37 7.84 -8.09 -7.75
CA ILE A 37 7.33 -8.41 -6.40
C ILE A 37 5.98 -9.13 -6.51
N ALA A 38 5.04 -8.62 -7.30
CA ALA A 38 3.71 -9.22 -7.48
C ALA A 38 3.79 -10.65 -8.02
N ARG A 39 4.63 -10.89 -9.04
CA ARG A 39 4.87 -12.26 -9.54
C ARG A 39 5.52 -13.16 -8.50
N ASN A 40 6.47 -12.64 -7.71
CA ASN A 40 7.09 -13.42 -6.65
C ASN A 40 6.06 -13.89 -5.62
N VAL A 41 5.13 -13.03 -5.19
CA VAL A 41 4.03 -13.39 -4.27
C VAL A 41 3.22 -14.57 -4.82
N SER A 42 2.83 -14.51 -6.08
CA SER A 42 2.12 -15.59 -6.78
C SER A 42 2.95 -16.88 -6.83
N THR A 43 4.23 -16.81 -7.21
CA THR A 43 5.11 -17.98 -7.32
C THR A 43 5.43 -18.66 -5.99
N MET A 44 5.32 -17.93 -4.88
CA MET A 44 5.46 -18.49 -3.53
C MET A 44 4.20 -19.24 -3.05
N GLY A 45 3.11 -19.20 -3.83
CA GLY A 45 1.86 -19.90 -3.55
C GLY A 45 0.80 -19.05 -2.84
N PHE A 46 1.09 -17.77 -2.55
CA PHE A 46 0.08 -16.88 -1.97
C PHE A 46 -0.94 -16.45 -3.02
N ASN A 47 -2.20 -16.34 -2.60
CA ASN A 47 -3.31 -15.93 -3.48
C ASN A 47 -3.90 -14.57 -3.11
N CYS A 48 -3.37 -13.92 -2.07
CA CYS A 48 -3.80 -12.59 -1.67
C CYS A 48 -2.69 -11.75 -1.02
N VAL A 49 -2.91 -10.44 -1.02
CA VAL A 49 -2.12 -9.47 -0.26
C VAL A 49 -3.07 -8.68 0.63
N ARG A 50 -2.76 -8.65 1.94
CA ARG A 50 -3.30 -7.62 2.84
C ARG A 50 -2.47 -6.36 2.64
N LEU A 51 -3.05 -5.39 1.94
CA LEU A 51 -2.39 -4.15 1.55
C LEU A 51 -2.85 -3.03 2.48
N THR A 52 -1.92 -2.58 3.32
CA THR A 52 -2.20 -1.57 4.35
C THR A 52 -2.11 -0.16 3.78
N TRP A 53 -2.95 0.75 4.26
CA TRP A 53 -2.94 2.17 3.89
C TRP A 53 -3.36 3.05 5.07
N ALA A 54 -3.00 4.33 5.03
CA ALA A 54 -3.39 5.31 6.04
C ALA A 54 -4.55 6.19 5.54
N THR A 55 -5.55 6.50 6.39
CA THR A 55 -6.71 7.31 5.99
C THR A 55 -6.31 8.68 5.41
N TYR A 56 -5.22 9.27 5.91
CA TYR A 56 -4.69 10.53 5.42
C TYR A 56 -4.23 10.48 3.96
N MET A 57 -3.90 9.30 3.41
CA MET A 57 -3.59 9.12 1.98
C MET A 57 -4.68 9.72 1.08
N VAL A 58 -5.95 9.47 1.39
CA VAL A 58 -7.09 9.91 0.55
C VAL A 58 -7.75 11.18 1.08
N THR A 59 -7.61 11.50 2.37
CA THR A 59 -8.31 12.64 2.99
C THR A 59 -7.46 13.92 3.10
N ARG A 60 -6.13 13.79 3.27
CA ARG A 60 -5.22 14.93 3.49
C ARG A 60 -4.09 15.00 2.46
N HIS A 61 -3.73 13.87 1.86
CA HIS A 61 -2.58 13.72 0.97
C HIS A 61 -2.94 13.21 -0.43
N ALA A 62 -4.21 13.32 -0.85
CA ALA A 62 -4.67 12.80 -2.14
C ALA A 62 -3.90 13.38 -3.35
N ASN A 63 -3.44 14.63 -3.23
CA ASN A 63 -2.66 15.33 -4.25
C ASN A 63 -1.14 15.27 -4.03
N LEU A 64 -0.66 14.60 -2.96
CA LEU A 64 0.76 14.44 -2.69
C LEU A 64 1.35 13.47 -3.71
N THR A 65 2.41 13.87 -4.40
CA THR A 65 3.14 12.98 -5.32
C THR A 65 4.13 12.09 -4.57
N VAL A 66 4.46 10.94 -5.14
CA VAL A 66 5.51 10.05 -4.60
C VAL A 66 6.82 10.82 -4.43
N THR A 67 7.23 11.58 -5.46
CA THR A 67 8.45 12.40 -5.38
C THR A 67 8.41 13.43 -4.25
N GLN A 68 7.27 14.11 -4.04
CA GLN A 68 7.13 15.08 -2.94
C GLN A 68 7.22 14.38 -1.58
N SER A 69 6.49 13.27 -1.39
CA SER A 69 6.49 12.54 -0.12
C SER A 69 7.90 12.10 0.29
N PHE A 70 8.67 11.51 -0.63
CA PHE A 70 10.03 11.07 -0.34
C PHE A 70 10.99 12.25 -0.13
N ARG A 71 10.83 13.35 -0.88
CA ARG A 71 11.65 14.56 -0.70
C ARG A 71 11.41 15.21 0.66
N ASP A 72 10.15 15.34 1.08
CA ASP A 72 9.77 15.97 2.35
C ASP A 72 10.32 15.20 3.56
N LEU A 73 10.54 13.89 3.40
CA LEU A 73 11.16 13.01 4.39
C LEU A 73 12.69 12.89 4.26
N GLY A 74 13.32 13.54 3.27
CA GLY A 74 14.77 13.45 3.03
C GLY A 74 15.23 12.07 2.51
N LEU A 75 14.35 11.29 1.88
CA LEU A 75 14.60 9.93 1.42
C LEU A 75 15.12 9.86 -0.02
N GLU A 76 16.16 10.63 -0.34
CA GLU A 76 16.68 10.78 -1.71
C GLU A 76 17.19 9.45 -2.31
N ASP A 77 17.90 8.64 -1.53
CA ASP A 77 18.42 7.34 -1.98
C ASP A 77 17.30 6.36 -2.34
N ALA A 78 16.23 6.33 -1.55
CA ALA A 78 15.06 5.51 -1.83
C ALA A 78 14.32 6.02 -3.07
N MET A 79 14.18 7.34 -3.22
CA MET A 79 13.60 7.95 -4.42
C MET A 79 14.38 7.61 -5.69
N ALA A 80 15.72 7.63 -5.63
CA ALA A 80 16.57 7.19 -6.74
C ALA A 80 16.36 5.69 -7.06
N GLY A 81 16.18 4.86 -6.03
CA GLY A 81 15.81 3.45 -6.18
C GLY A 81 14.45 3.26 -6.88
N ILE A 82 13.44 4.04 -6.49
CA ILE A 82 12.11 4.02 -7.12
C ILE A 82 12.22 4.45 -8.58
N ALA A 83 12.91 5.56 -8.87
CA ALA A 83 13.09 6.02 -10.24
C ALA A 83 13.81 5.01 -11.13
N LYS A 84 14.73 4.23 -10.56
CA LYS A 84 15.44 3.16 -11.27
C LYS A 84 14.56 1.94 -11.53
N ASN A 85 13.79 1.50 -10.54
CA ASN A 85 13.07 0.23 -10.59
C ASN A 85 11.62 0.35 -11.07
N ASN A 86 11.00 1.51 -10.86
CA ASN A 86 9.59 1.81 -11.10
C ASN A 86 9.42 3.26 -11.59
N PRO A 87 10.03 3.65 -12.73
CA PRO A 87 10.03 5.04 -13.20
C PRO A 87 8.61 5.61 -13.40
N ASP A 88 7.65 4.77 -13.77
CA ASP A 88 6.27 5.17 -14.03
C ASP A 88 5.51 5.62 -12.77
N LEU A 89 5.99 5.25 -11.57
CA LEU A 89 5.35 5.61 -10.30
C LEU A 89 5.82 6.97 -9.76
N VAL A 90 6.97 7.48 -10.22
CA VAL A 90 7.67 8.64 -9.65
C VAL A 90 6.81 9.91 -9.61
N ASN A 91 6.06 10.14 -10.68
CA ASN A 91 5.25 11.36 -10.86
C ASN A 91 3.77 11.16 -10.49
N LEU A 92 3.39 9.97 -10.04
CA LEU A 92 2.02 9.70 -9.61
C LEU A 92 1.76 10.34 -8.25
N THR A 93 0.49 10.61 -7.97
CA THR A 93 0.04 10.82 -6.60
C THR A 93 0.19 9.53 -5.80
N VAL A 94 0.33 9.62 -4.49
CA VAL A 94 0.40 8.43 -3.61
C VAL A 94 -0.83 7.52 -3.77
N VAL A 95 -2.00 8.11 -4.03
CA VAL A 95 -3.24 7.36 -4.33
C VAL A 95 -3.14 6.62 -5.68
N ASN A 96 -2.66 7.28 -6.72
CA ASN A 96 -2.53 6.65 -8.04
C ASN A 96 -1.44 5.57 -8.03
N ALA A 97 -0.35 5.76 -7.27
CA ALA A 97 0.65 4.73 -7.08
C ALA A 97 0.09 3.50 -6.36
N GLN A 98 -0.74 3.70 -5.33
CA GLN A 98 -1.46 2.61 -4.66
C GLN A 98 -2.35 1.83 -5.65
N ASN A 99 -3.07 2.55 -6.53
CA ASN A 99 -3.88 1.91 -7.58
C ASN A 99 -3.02 1.07 -8.53
N SER A 100 -1.87 1.57 -8.98
CA SER A 100 -0.95 0.79 -9.82
C SER A 100 -0.49 -0.50 -9.15
N VAL A 101 -0.27 -0.49 -7.83
CA VAL A 101 0.05 -1.70 -7.06
C VAL A 101 -1.10 -2.71 -7.07
N ILE A 102 -2.33 -2.24 -6.86
CA ILE A 102 -3.54 -3.08 -6.88
C ILE A 102 -3.76 -3.68 -8.27
N GLU A 103 -3.57 -2.89 -9.32
CA GLU A 103 -3.70 -3.33 -10.71
C GLU A 103 -2.67 -4.43 -11.05
N GLU A 104 -1.40 -4.23 -10.73
CA GLU A 104 -0.36 -5.24 -11.01
C GLU A 104 -0.59 -6.54 -10.22
N LEU A 105 -1.05 -6.45 -8.96
CA LEU A 105 -1.45 -7.62 -8.18
C LEU A 105 -2.60 -8.37 -8.86
N GLY A 106 -3.62 -7.65 -9.34
CA GLY A 106 -4.73 -8.23 -10.09
C GLY A 106 -4.28 -8.92 -11.39
N LEU A 107 -3.36 -8.31 -12.15
CA LEU A 107 -2.75 -8.92 -13.34
C LEU A 107 -1.99 -10.21 -13.02
N CYS A 108 -1.47 -10.34 -11.79
CA CYS A 108 -0.81 -11.55 -11.30
C CYS A 108 -1.78 -12.58 -10.66
N GLY A 109 -3.10 -12.35 -10.74
CA GLY A 109 -4.11 -13.22 -10.14
C GLY A 109 -4.14 -13.18 -8.61
N ILE A 110 -3.64 -12.10 -8.01
CA ILE A 110 -3.58 -11.92 -6.56
C ILE A 110 -4.74 -11.06 -6.10
N MET A 111 -5.54 -11.57 -5.17
CA MET A 111 -6.61 -10.80 -4.52
C MET A 111 -6.03 -9.77 -3.55
N VAL A 112 -6.71 -8.64 -3.38
CA VAL A 112 -6.27 -7.59 -2.45
C VAL A 112 -7.30 -7.41 -1.34
N VAL A 113 -6.82 -7.48 -0.09
CA VAL A 113 -7.58 -7.05 1.09
C VAL A 113 -7.03 -5.68 1.50
N LEU A 114 -7.81 -4.63 1.24
CA LEU A 114 -7.45 -3.27 1.65
C LEU A 114 -7.68 -3.10 3.14
N ASP A 115 -6.60 -2.76 3.83
CA ASP A 115 -6.56 -2.63 5.29
C ASP A 115 -6.32 -1.17 5.66
N ASN A 116 -7.38 -0.48 6.10
CA ASN A 116 -7.23 0.84 6.71
C ASN A 116 -6.53 0.64 8.05
N HIS A 117 -5.22 0.83 8.05
CA HIS A 117 -4.36 0.39 9.15
C HIS A 117 -4.34 1.41 10.28
N VAL A 118 -4.27 2.69 9.90
CA VAL A 118 -4.14 3.86 10.78
C VAL A 118 -4.72 5.09 10.09
N SER A 119 -5.09 6.14 10.83
CA SER A 119 -5.50 7.40 10.20
C SER A 119 -4.29 8.22 9.74
N GLN A 120 -3.42 8.60 10.68
CA GLN A 120 -2.18 9.29 10.39
C GLN A 120 -1.11 8.28 9.94
N PRO A 121 -0.29 8.60 8.91
CA PRO A 121 0.79 7.71 8.48
C PRO A 121 1.91 7.71 9.52
N ILE A 122 2.07 6.58 10.20
CA ILE A 122 3.09 6.29 11.21
C ILE A 122 3.26 4.78 11.32
N TRP A 123 4.36 4.34 11.95
CA TRP A 123 4.45 2.97 12.44
C TRP A 123 3.38 2.69 13.51
N CYS A 124 2.58 1.65 13.26
CA CYS A 124 1.53 1.17 14.13
C CYS A 124 2.02 0.69 15.50
N CYS A 125 1.03 0.69 16.40
CA CYS A 125 0.76 -0.36 17.39
C CYS A 125 0.97 0.07 18.84
N SER A 126 1.02 1.38 19.10
CA SER A 126 0.92 1.91 20.45
C SER A 126 -0.55 2.07 20.83
N ASP A 127 -0.96 1.53 21.97
CA ASP A 127 -2.31 1.79 22.52
C ASP A 127 -2.52 3.26 22.91
N GLU A 128 -1.46 4.06 22.94
CA GLU A 128 -1.45 5.45 23.42
C GLU A 128 -1.26 6.49 22.29
N ASP A 129 -1.02 6.06 21.04
CA ASP A 129 -0.80 7.00 19.93
C ASP A 129 -2.07 7.74 19.46
N GLY A 130 -3.25 7.25 19.87
CA GLY A 130 -4.54 7.86 19.55
C GLY A 130 -4.98 7.68 18.09
N ASN A 131 -4.32 6.77 17.35
CA ASN A 131 -4.47 6.50 15.92
C ASN A 131 -5.10 5.12 15.64
N GLY A 132 -5.65 4.48 16.67
CA GLY A 132 -6.43 3.26 16.54
C GLY A 132 -7.85 3.55 16.03
N PHE A 133 -8.40 2.65 15.21
CA PHE A 133 -9.71 2.81 14.56
C PHE A 133 -10.84 3.29 15.49
N PHE A 134 -10.91 2.76 16.72
CA PHE A 134 -11.89 3.21 17.71
C PHE A 134 -11.38 4.39 18.52
N LYS A 135 -12.16 5.49 18.54
CA LYS A 135 -11.83 6.74 19.23
C LYS A 135 -10.58 7.44 18.67
N ASP A 136 -10.28 7.16 17.40
CA ASP A 136 -9.22 7.83 16.66
C ASP A 136 -9.44 9.35 16.70
N LYS A 137 -8.44 10.08 17.21
CA LYS A 137 -8.52 11.55 17.30
C LYS A 137 -8.24 12.23 15.96
N PHE A 138 -7.66 11.49 15.01
CA PHE A 138 -7.27 11.93 13.68
C PHE A 138 -8.33 11.57 12.62
N PHE A 139 -9.26 10.67 12.94
CA PHE A 139 -10.42 10.38 12.08
C PHE A 139 -11.57 11.37 12.33
N LEU A 140 -11.68 12.38 11.48
CA LEU A 140 -12.81 13.31 11.45
C LEU A 140 -13.68 13.01 10.22
N PRO A 141 -14.86 12.35 10.38
CA PRO A 141 -15.77 12.14 9.26
C PRO A 141 -16.28 13.49 8.72
N PRO A 142 -16.57 13.58 7.41
CA PRO A 142 -17.11 14.79 6.78
C PRO A 142 -18.52 15.13 7.28
#